data_AF-A0A3C0VX81-F1
#
_entry.id   AF-A0A3C0VX81-F1
#
_cell.length_a   1.000
_cell.length_b   1.000
_cell.length_c   1.000
_cell.angle_alpha   90.00
_cell.angle_beta   90.00
_cell.angle_gamma   90.00
#
_symmetry.space_group_name_H-M   'P 1'
#
loop_
_entity.id
_entity.type
_entity.pdbx_description
1 polymer ?
#
loop_
_entity_poly.entity_id
_entity_poly.type
_entity_poly.pdbx_seq_one_letter_code
_entity_poly.pdbx_strand_id
1 'polypeptide(L)'
;LTVDSPGFDGRKTMATVRRGGRLLHEQSVTLTGKPQEVVLEFDSPFEGFAEYSVSLGRQSGERLDDNNAGRFGVDLRDEKIHVLYMEGTPGATDTLENALEQDPQMEVTSLYFPQHTSIVFAKRSPYRTDRKGRRVYNVAHPYRGFPTNMVSLLKYDVVINSDIYREAFTPEQLDNTVSLVEQHGGGFVMVGGSTAFGAGQYDKTVIDKLMPVDVVGNRDSEWRSFKLRIPEEAYDHPIMRVGLTADESRRAWNEKFPGFGGLNLVNRLKPGAVSLALHGNKSNQYGPLVVFAVQQIGRGRTMAFTSDTTPGWGASFESRFGTSTDRNGYYRQFWNNAIRWLAADRIQRKAGEIRIGFPVGPVHIGETVPLTVTTLSPDPAAKLTLKLVRPDRTEAELPLESSLSDGSFVASFVAEQTGAHRLVAHLAKAGDENVFARQLVDVIPNQRELASIRANHELLQSLAATTGGRFAVGPGQLLLAGELGDLQAQFVEYRESSTWDRWWLMLLLAAFLGTEWSLRRGWGLA
;
A
#
# COMPACT_ATOMS: atom_id res chain seq x y z
N LEU A 1 -11.11 12.72 -13.23
CA LEU A 1 -10.70 13.73 -14.24
C LEU A 1 -11.42 15.02 -13.93
N THR A 2 -10.72 16.15 -13.90
CA THR A 2 -11.36 17.47 -13.83
C THR A 2 -11.48 18.03 -15.24
N VAL A 3 -12.69 18.43 -15.64
CA VAL A 3 -12.99 18.95 -16.98
C VAL A 3 -13.53 20.36 -16.81
N ASP A 4 -12.91 21.33 -17.48
CA ASP A 4 -13.49 22.66 -17.64
C ASP A 4 -13.89 22.85 -19.11
N SER A 5 -15.15 23.21 -19.35
CA SER A 5 -15.77 23.13 -20.69
C SER A 5 -16.55 24.39 -21.11
N PRO A 6 -15.97 25.59 -20.96
CA PRO A 6 -16.66 26.86 -21.16
C PRO A 6 -17.29 26.97 -22.56
N GLY A 7 -18.60 27.23 -22.62
CA GLY A 7 -19.33 27.43 -23.89
C GLY A 7 -19.79 26.14 -24.59
N PHE A 8 -19.55 24.98 -23.98
CA PHE A 8 -20.00 23.67 -24.47
C PHE A 8 -21.08 23.03 -23.59
N ASP A 9 -21.81 23.83 -22.82
CA ASP A 9 -22.89 23.35 -21.95
C ASP A 9 -23.92 22.50 -22.70
N GLY A 10 -24.32 21.38 -22.10
CA GLY A 10 -25.25 20.41 -22.66
C GLY A 10 -24.70 19.53 -23.79
N ARG A 11 -23.46 19.75 -24.26
CA ARG A 11 -22.86 18.88 -25.27
C ARG A 11 -22.38 17.57 -24.67
N LYS A 12 -22.46 16.51 -25.47
CA LYS A 12 -21.93 15.19 -25.10
C LYS A 12 -20.57 14.98 -25.74
N THR A 13 -19.62 14.49 -24.97
CA THR A 13 -18.31 14.03 -25.43
C THR A 13 -18.04 12.63 -24.92
N MET A 14 -17.11 11.92 -25.55
CA MET A 14 -16.66 10.61 -25.09
C MET A 14 -15.35 10.77 -24.33
N ALA A 15 -15.34 10.36 -23.07
CA ALA A 15 -14.11 10.19 -22.30
C ALA A 15 -13.57 8.78 -22.54
N THR A 16 -12.32 8.65 -22.94
CA THR A 16 -11.67 7.35 -23.18
C THR A 16 -10.41 7.20 -22.35
N VAL A 17 -10.23 6.03 -21.75
CA VAL A 17 -8.98 5.63 -21.09
C VAL A 17 -8.25 4.63 -21.98
N ARG A 18 -6.97 4.89 -22.27
CA ARG A 18 -6.12 4.06 -23.11
C ARG A 18 -4.79 3.73 -22.43
N ARG A 19 -4.19 2.61 -22.83
CA ARG A 19 -2.81 2.24 -22.52
C ARG A 19 -2.11 1.80 -23.79
N GLY A 20 -1.00 2.44 -24.16
CA GLY A 20 -0.24 2.08 -25.37
C GLY A 20 -1.11 2.03 -26.65
N GLY A 21 -2.14 2.87 -26.74
CA GLY A 21 -3.11 2.89 -27.84
C GLY A 21 -4.30 1.92 -27.70
N ARG A 22 -4.25 0.92 -26.80
CA ARG A 22 -5.38 0.03 -26.54
C ARG A 22 -6.44 0.73 -25.69
N LEU A 23 -7.69 0.72 -26.14
CA LEU A 23 -8.85 1.20 -25.38
C LEU A 23 -9.14 0.26 -24.21
N LEU A 24 -9.25 0.82 -23.01
CA LEU A 24 -9.59 0.09 -21.79
C LEU A 24 -11.01 0.44 -21.31
N HIS A 25 -11.42 1.69 -21.46
CA HIS A 25 -12.71 2.18 -21.02
C HIS A 25 -13.18 3.36 -21.88
N GLU A 26 -14.50 3.48 -22.09
CA GLU A 26 -15.13 4.69 -22.61
C GLU A 26 -16.40 5.02 -21.83
N GLN A 27 -16.65 6.30 -21.64
CA GLN A 27 -17.83 6.82 -20.94
C GLN A 27 -18.32 8.11 -21.60
N SER A 28 -19.61 8.19 -21.90
CA SER A 28 -20.23 9.42 -22.37
C SER A 28 -20.33 10.43 -21.23
N VAL A 29 -19.84 11.64 -21.46
CA VAL A 29 -19.83 12.75 -20.50
C VAL A 29 -20.65 13.90 -21.09
N THR A 30 -21.59 14.42 -20.31
CA THR A 30 -22.28 15.68 -20.65
C THR A 30 -21.49 16.83 -20.05
N LEU A 31 -21.13 17.80 -20.88
CA LEU A 31 -20.40 19.00 -20.48
C LEU A 31 -21.35 20.02 -19.84
N THR A 32 -20.89 20.69 -18.79
CA THR A 32 -21.70 21.62 -17.96
C THR A 32 -21.32 23.09 -18.16
N GLY A 33 -20.38 23.39 -19.06
CA GLY A 33 -19.94 24.77 -19.29
C GLY A 33 -19.03 25.34 -18.19
N LYS A 34 -18.74 24.57 -17.14
CA LYS A 34 -17.99 24.95 -15.94
C LYS A 34 -17.04 23.82 -15.52
N PRO A 35 -16.13 24.05 -14.55
CA PRO A 35 -15.33 22.99 -13.95
C PRO A 35 -16.24 21.91 -13.35
N GLN A 36 -16.01 20.66 -13.75
CA GLN A 36 -16.73 19.48 -13.27
C GLN A 36 -15.76 18.32 -13.05
N GLU A 37 -16.08 17.47 -12.07
CA GLU A 37 -15.37 16.22 -11.87
C GLU A 37 -16.09 15.08 -12.58
N VAL A 38 -15.33 14.34 -13.38
CA VAL A 38 -15.77 13.12 -14.05
C VAL A 38 -15.00 11.95 -13.45
N VAL A 39 -15.73 11.06 -12.79
CA VAL A 39 -15.21 9.79 -12.29
C VAL A 39 -15.31 8.76 -13.40
N LEU A 40 -14.19 8.09 -13.68
CA LEU A 40 -14.08 7.00 -14.66
C LEU A 40 -13.65 5.75 -13.90
N GLU A 41 -14.50 4.71 -13.89
CA GLU A 41 -14.21 3.44 -13.23
C GLU A 41 -13.88 2.38 -14.27
N PHE A 42 -12.71 1.77 -14.16
CA PHE A 42 -12.27 0.74 -15.11
C PHE A 42 -11.32 -0.25 -14.47
N ASP A 43 -11.36 -1.50 -14.95
CA ASP A 43 -10.41 -2.54 -14.58
C ASP A 43 -9.19 -2.48 -15.49
N SER A 44 -7.99 -2.60 -14.91
CA SER A 44 -6.77 -2.76 -15.69
C SER A 44 -6.30 -4.22 -15.65
N PRO A 45 -6.05 -4.84 -16.82
CA PRO A 45 -5.58 -6.24 -16.88
C PRO A 45 -4.06 -6.35 -16.67
N PHE A 46 -3.39 -5.32 -16.13
CA PHE A 46 -1.94 -5.26 -16.00
C PHE A 46 -1.53 -5.01 -14.56
N GLU A 47 -0.65 -5.87 -14.05
CA GLU A 47 0.01 -5.68 -12.76
C GLU A 47 1.28 -4.84 -12.90
N GLY A 48 1.61 -4.11 -11.85
CA GLY A 48 2.75 -3.20 -11.74
C GLY A 48 2.50 -1.81 -12.35
N PHE A 49 3.57 -1.01 -12.40
CA PHE A 49 3.51 0.34 -12.92
C PHE A 49 3.18 0.38 -14.42
N ALA A 50 2.10 1.06 -14.74
CA ALA A 50 1.63 1.29 -16.10
C ALA A 50 1.27 2.76 -16.31
N GLU A 51 1.56 3.25 -17.52
CA GLU A 51 1.18 4.58 -17.98
C GLU A 51 -0.13 4.51 -18.75
N TYR A 52 -1.06 5.39 -18.39
CA TYR A 52 -2.37 5.52 -19.01
C TYR A 52 -2.53 6.93 -19.57
N SER A 53 -3.38 7.04 -20.58
CA SER A 53 -3.84 8.31 -21.12
C SER A 53 -5.34 8.39 -21.01
N VAL A 54 -5.84 9.50 -20.48
CA VAL A 54 -7.26 9.87 -20.54
C VAL A 54 -7.42 10.93 -21.62
N SER A 55 -8.46 10.83 -22.44
CA SER A 55 -8.77 11.84 -23.45
C SER A 55 -10.26 12.07 -23.60
N LEU A 56 -10.64 13.30 -23.95
CA LEU A 56 -12.00 13.68 -24.34
C LEU A 56 -12.07 13.82 -25.86
N GLY A 57 -13.24 13.51 -26.43
CA GLY A 57 -13.52 13.76 -27.84
C GLY A 57 -13.56 15.26 -28.15
N ARG A 58 -12.86 15.66 -29.21
CA ARG A 58 -12.83 17.04 -29.71
C ARG A 58 -14.25 17.56 -29.97
N GLN A 59 -14.52 18.80 -29.58
CA GLN A 59 -15.81 19.44 -29.77
C GLN A 59 -15.81 20.37 -31.00
N SER A 60 -16.92 20.41 -31.73
CA SER A 60 -17.07 21.34 -32.86
C SER A 60 -17.08 22.79 -32.36
N GLY A 61 -16.18 23.64 -32.89
CA GLY A 61 -15.99 25.03 -32.45
C GLY A 61 -14.97 25.22 -31.33
N GLU A 62 -14.34 24.13 -30.88
CA GLU A 62 -13.22 24.18 -29.94
C GLU A 62 -11.97 24.82 -30.56
N ARG A 63 -11.35 25.73 -29.80
CA ARG A 63 -10.17 26.49 -30.22
C ARG A 63 -8.85 25.85 -29.81
N LEU A 64 -8.83 25.13 -28.69
CA LEU A 64 -7.68 24.40 -28.16
C LEU A 64 -8.06 22.92 -28.20
N ASP A 65 -7.49 22.14 -29.12
CA ASP A 65 -7.74 20.71 -29.21
C ASP A 65 -6.58 19.86 -28.66
N ASP A 66 -5.51 20.51 -28.21
CA ASP A 66 -4.30 19.92 -27.63
C ASP A 66 -4.35 19.76 -26.10
N ASN A 67 -5.40 20.26 -25.44
CA ASN A 67 -5.61 20.16 -23.99
C ASN A 67 -6.65 19.10 -23.58
N ASN A 68 -7.17 18.33 -24.55
CA ASN A 68 -8.20 17.31 -24.32
C ASN A 68 -7.67 15.97 -23.84
N ALA A 69 -6.37 15.85 -23.57
CA ALA A 69 -5.76 14.61 -23.12
C ALA A 69 -4.75 14.87 -22.00
N GLY A 70 -4.62 13.90 -21.10
CA GLY A 70 -3.63 13.89 -20.03
C GLY A 70 -3.10 12.48 -19.78
N ARG A 71 -1.89 12.38 -19.25
CA ARG A 71 -1.29 11.09 -18.87
C ARG A 71 -1.19 10.96 -17.36
N PHE A 72 -1.26 9.73 -16.89
CA PHE A 72 -1.05 9.41 -15.48
C PHE A 72 -0.43 8.01 -15.35
N GLY A 73 0.36 7.81 -14.29
CA GLY A 73 0.96 6.52 -13.96
C GLY A 73 0.24 5.92 -12.78
N VAL A 74 -0.02 4.61 -12.81
CA VAL A 74 -0.55 3.86 -11.68
C VAL A 74 0.32 2.62 -11.48
N ASP A 75 0.75 2.41 -10.24
CA ASP A 75 1.39 1.15 -9.83
C ASP A 75 0.34 0.23 -9.22
N LEU A 76 -0.21 -0.67 -10.04
CA LEU A 76 -1.23 -1.62 -9.62
C LEU A 76 -0.57 -2.79 -8.92
N ARG A 77 -0.83 -2.94 -7.63
CA ARG A 77 -0.26 -4.01 -6.81
C ARG A 77 -1.36 -4.95 -6.38
N ASP A 78 -1.01 -6.22 -6.27
CA ASP A 78 -1.91 -7.23 -5.73
C ASP A 78 -2.22 -6.91 -4.26
N GLU A 79 -3.41 -6.39 -4.00
CA GLU A 79 -3.84 -6.00 -2.66
C GLU A 79 -4.33 -7.20 -1.85
N LYS A 80 -4.59 -8.33 -2.49
CA LYS A 80 -5.14 -9.50 -1.81
C LYS A 80 -4.06 -10.28 -1.07
N ILE A 81 -4.47 -10.87 0.05
CA ILE A 81 -3.71 -11.87 0.79
C ILE A 81 -4.04 -13.22 0.17
N HIS A 82 -3.05 -13.83 -0.47
CA HIS A 82 -3.20 -15.15 -1.07
C HIS A 82 -2.85 -16.23 -0.05
N VAL A 83 -3.81 -17.09 0.26
CA VAL A 83 -3.67 -18.14 1.27
C VAL A 83 -3.66 -19.49 0.59
N LEU A 84 -2.61 -20.28 0.82
CA LEU A 84 -2.58 -21.69 0.43
C LEU A 84 -3.04 -22.54 1.61
N TYR A 85 -4.26 -23.06 1.53
CA TYR A 85 -4.85 -23.87 2.58
C TYR A 85 -4.84 -25.35 2.21
N MET A 86 -4.20 -26.18 3.03
CA MET A 86 -4.15 -27.62 2.85
C MET A 86 -4.87 -28.32 4.00
N GLU A 87 -5.78 -29.24 3.68
CA GLU A 87 -6.56 -29.96 4.67
C GLU A 87 -6.61 -31.48 4.39
N GLY A 88 -6.26 -32.30 5.38
CA GLY A 88 -6.29 -33.76 5.25
C GLY A 88 -7.35 -34.47 6.10
N THR A 89 -7.98 -33.77 7.04
CA THR A 89 -8.92 -34.36 7.99
C THR A 89 -10.09 -35.02 7.26
N PRO A 90 -10.36 -36.31 7.50
CA PRO A 90 -11.50 -36.99 6.88
C PRO A 90 -12.83 -36.31 7.20
N GLY A 91 -13.59 -35.95 6.17
CA GLY A 91 -14.88 -35.28 6.35
C GLY A 91 -14.78 -33.78 6.62
N ALA A 92 -13.59 -33.18 6.51
CA ALA A 92 -13.40 -31.74 6.60
C ALA A 92 -14.33 -30.98 5.64
N THR A 93 -14.88 -29.90 6.16
CA THR A 93 -15.76 -28.94 5.49
C THR A 93 -14.95 -27.78 4.92
N ASP A 94 -15.58 -27.02 4.02
CA ASP A 94 -14.97 -25.82 3.44
C ASP A 94 -15.10 -24.60 4.38
N THR A 95 -15.30 -24.80 5.70
CA THR A 95 -15.70 -23.72 6.61
C THR A 95 -14.60 -22.71 6.86
N LEU A 96 -13.34 -23.15 7.03
CA LEU A 96 -12.23 -22.21 7.17
C LEU A 96 -12.03 -21.41 5.88
N GLU A 97 -12.07 -22.06 4.72
CA GLU A 97 -12.03 -21.38 3.42
C GLU A 97 -13.16 -20.34 3.32
N ASN A 98 -14.40 -20.73 3.60
CA ASN A 98 -15.55 -19.82 3.59
C ASN A 98 -15.41 -18.67 4.61
N ALA A 99 -14.75 -18.91 5.76
CA ALA A 99 -14.53 -17.88 6.77
C ALA A 99 -13.55 -16.82 6.27
N LEU A 100 -12.48 -17.25 5.60
CA LEU A 100 -11.46 -16.38 5.03
C LEU A 100 -11.98 -15.63 3.81
N GLU A 101 -12.66 -16.30 2.88
CA GLU A 101 -13.20 -15.69 1.64
C GLU A 101 -14.36 -14.71 1.87
N GLN A 102 -14.90 -14.62 3.10
CA GLN A 102 -15.82 -13.52 3.44
C GLN A 102 -15.11 -12.17 3.50
N ASP A 103 -13.79 -12.16 3.73
CA ASP A 103 -12.97 -10.98 3.62
C ASP A 103 -12.61 -10.75 2.14
N PRO A 104 -13.06 -9.66 1.49
CA PRO A 104 -12.81 -9.43 0.06
C PRO A 104 -11.31 -9.21 -0.24
N GLN A 105 -10.49 -8.96 0.77
CA GLN A 105 -9.03 -8.85 0.65
C GLN A 105 -8.31 -10.20 0.75
N MET A 106 -9.02 -11.32 0.86
CA MET A 106 -8.43 -12.65 0.93
C MET A 106 -8.83 -13.50 -0.27
N GLU A 107 -7.87 -14.28 -0.77
CA GLU A 107 -8.09 -15.29 -1.80
C GLU A 107 -7.47 -16.60 -1.33
N VAL A 108 -8.28 -17.66 -1.29
CA VAL A 108 -7.86 -18.95 -0.75
C VAL A 108 -7.74 -19.98 -1.86
N THR A 109 -6.55 -20.57 -2.00
CA THR A 109 -6.36 -21.79 -2.79
C THR A 109 -6.39 -22.99 -1.85
N SER A 110 -7.46 -23.77 -1.94
CA SER A 110 -7.62 -25.00 -1.16
C SER A 110 -7.04 -26.23 -1.86
N LEU A 111 -6.29 -27.02 -1.10
CA LEU A 111 -5.79 -28.35 -1.47
C LEU A 111 -6.25 -29.37 -0.43
N TYR A 112 -6.35 -30.64 -0.83
CA TYR A 112 -6.66 -31.73 0.10
C TYR A 112 -5.63 -32.86 0.03
N PHE A 113 -5.56 -33.67 1.09
CA PHE A 113 -4.83 -34.93 1.05
C PHE A 113 -5.60 -36.04 1.78
N PRO A 114 -6.03 -37.11 1.10
CA PRO A 114 -6.91 -38.10 1.71
C PRO A 114 -6.15 -38.98 2.71
N GLN A 115 -6.63 -39.04 3.96
CA GLN A 115 -5.97 -39.83 5.02
C GLN A 115 -6.49 -41.25 5.25
N HIS A 116 -7.64 -41.62 4.68
CA HIS A 116 -8.27 -42.94 4.90
C HIS A 116 -7.73 -44.04 3.96
N THR A 117 -6.60 -43.79 3.29
CA THR A 117 -5.98 -44.72 2.33
C THR A 117 -4.47 -44.75 2.54
N SER A 118 -3.76 -45.72 1.95
CA SER A 118 -2.29 -45.70 2.00
C SER A 118 -1.74 -44.47 1.28
N ILE A 119 -0.59 -43.96 1.72
CA ILE A 119 0.06 -42.77 1.11
C ILE A 119 0.22 -42.94 -0.42
N VAL A 120 0.51 -44.15 -0.89
CA VAL A 120 0.65 -44.46 -2.32
C VAL A 120 -0.66 -44.25 -3.07
N PHE A 121 -1.79 -44.69 -2.51
CA PHE A 121 -3.11 -44.46 -3.10
C PHE A 121 -3.55 -43.01 -2.95
N ALA A 122 -3.26 -42.38 -1.81
CA ALA A 122 -3.59 -40.99 -1.55
C ALA A 122 -3.02 -40.05 -2.61
N LYS A 123 -1.76 -40.26 -3.02
CA LYS A 123 -1.09 -39.48 -4.08
C LYS A 123 -1.68 -39.68 -5.48
N ARG A 124 -2.40 -40.77 -5.73
CA ARG A 124 -3.01 -41.07 -7.04
C ARG A 124 -4.38 -40.39 -7.24
N SER A 125 -5.02 -39.95 -6.17
CA SER A 125 -6.30 -39.23 -6.24
C SER A 125 -6.03 -37.79 -6.72
N PRO A 126 -6.50 -37.36 -7.90
CA PRO A 126 -6.07 -36.09 -8.48
C PRO A 126 -6.79 -34.87 -7.88
N TYR A 127 -8.08 -35.03 -7.58
CA TYR A 127 -8.94 -34.01 -6.99
C TYR A 127 -10.12 -34.66 -6.26
N ARG A 128 -10.73 -33.92 -5.34
CA ARG A 128 -12.08 -34.17 -4.82
C ARG A 128 -13.02 -33.06 -5.27
N THR A 129 -14.31 -33.33 -5.22
CA THR A 129 -15.34 -32.29 -5.43
C THR A 129 -15.84 -31.81 -4.07
N ASP A 130 -15.82 -30.50 -3.83
CA ASP A 130 -16.33 -29.90 -2.61
C ASP A 130 -17.88 -29.83 -2.61
N ARG A 131 -18.48 -29.27 -1.55
CA ARG A 131 -19.94 -29.15 -1.45
C ARG A 131 -20.54 -28.20 -2.49
N LYS A 132 -19.74 -27.30 -3.06
CA LYS A 132 -20.12 -26.32 -4.09
C LYS A 132 -19.89 -26.85 -5.51
N GLY A 133 -19.43 -28.09 -5.68
CA GLY A 133 -19.14 -28.67 -6.99
C GLY A 133 -17.76 -28.28 -7.56
N ARG A 134 -16.93 -27.56 -6.81
CA ARG A 134 -15.59 -27.15 -7.26
C ARG A 134 -14.59 -28.30 -7.10
N ARG A 135 -13.59 -28.34 -7.98
CA ARG A 135 -12.48 -29.29 -7.89
C ARG A 135 -11.43 -28.76 -6.92
N VAL A 136 -11.23 -29.47 -5.82
CA VAL A 136 -10.16 -29.24 -4.85
C VAL A 136 -9.05 -30.24 -5.17
N TYR A 137 -7.88 -29.74 -5.57
CA TYR A 137 -6.79 -30.58 -6.06
C TYR A 137 -5.99 -31.20 -4.91
N ASN A 138 -5.39 -32.35 -5.19
CA ASN A 138 -4.57 -33.03 -4.21
C ASN A 138 -3.26 -32.27 -3.98
N VAL A 139 -2.77 -32.23 -2.74
CA VAL A 139 -1.46 -31.65 -2.39
C VAL A 139 -0.33 -32.22 -3.27
N ALA A 140 -0.38 -33.51 -3.61
CA ALA A 140 0.61 -34.18 -4.45
C ALA A 140 0.34 -34.08 -5.97
N HIS A 141 -0.66 -33.32 -6.40
CA HIS A 141 -0.99 -33.18 -7.82
C HIS A 141 0.14 -32.45 -8.58
N PRO A 142 0.65 -33.00 -9.71
CA PRO A 142 1.90 -32.53 -10.34
C PRO A 142 1.87 -31.08 -10.85
N TYR A 143 0.70 -30.57 -11.24
CA TYR A 143 0.56 -29.23 -11.86
C TYR A 143 -0.33 -28.24 -11.10
N ARG A 144 -1.06 -28.73 -10.09
CA ARG A 144 -2.13 -27.99 -9.39
C ARG A 144 -2.15 -28.28 -7.89
N GLY A 145 -1.20 -29.08 -7.40
CA GLY A 145 -1.01 -29.36 -5.99
C GLY A 145 -0.12 -28.30 -5.36
N PHE A 146 0.56 -28.68 -4.28
CA PHE A 146 1.47 -27.78 -3.58
C PHE A 146 2.58 -27.30 -4.54
N PRO A 147 2.90 -25.99 -4.54
CA PRO A 147 3.93 -25.44 -5.42
C PRO A 147 5.23 -26.22 -5.37
N THR A 148 5.77 -26.60 -6.53
CA THR A 148 6.99 -27.41 -6.64
C THR A 148 8.27 -26.58 -6.61
N ASN A 149 8.17 -25.26 -6.80
CA ASN A 149 9.29 -24.34 -6.82
C ASN A 149 8.96 -23.03 -6.09
N MET A 150 10.00 -22.31 -5.67
CA MET A 150 9.87 -21.06 -4.93
C MET A 150 9.05 -20.00 -5.68
N VAL A 151 9.28 -19.81 -6.99
CA VAL A 151 8.56 -18.79 -7.79
C VAL A 151 7.05 -18.99 -7.73
N SER A 152 6.59 -20.24 -7.77
CA SER A 152 5.17 -20.57 -7.68
C SER A 152 4.66 -20.44 -6.24
N LEU A 153 5.48 -20.77 -5.24
CA LEU A 153 5.13 -20.62 -3.83
C LEU A 153 5.02 -19.17 -3.41
N LEU A 154 5.85 -18.28 -3.98
CA LEU A 154 5.84 -16.84 -3.73
C LEU A 154 4.56 -16.14 -4.20
N LYS A 155 3.67 -16.82 -4.92
CA LYS A 155 2.31 -16.33 -5.19
C LYS A 155 1.43 -16.30 -3.94
N TYR A 156 1.79 -17.07 -2.91
CA TYR A 156 1.07 -17.16 -1.66
C TYR A 156 1.78 -16.35 -0.58
N ASP A 157 0.98 -15.71 0.28
CA ASP A 157 1.45 -14.93 1.42
C ASP A 157 1.43 -15.75 2.70
N VAL A 158 0.48 -16.68 2.83
CA VAL A 158 0.36 -17.57 4.00
C VAL A 158 0.11 -19.00 3.57
N VAL A 159 0.80 -19.94 4.22
CA VAL A 159 0.58 -21.39 4.07
C VAL A 159 -0.07 -21.93 5.34
N ILE A 160 -1.24 -22.54 5.22
CA ILE A 160 -1.95 -23.26 6.29
C ILE A 160 -1.76 -24.76 6.05
N ASN A 161 -1.02 -25.42 6.93
CA ASN A 161 -0.84 -26.87 6.91
C ASN A 161 -1.71 -27.52 8.00
N SER A 162 -2.85 -28.05 7.58
CA SER A 162 -3.83 -28.67 8.47
C SER A 162 -3.94 -30.16 8.22
N ASP A 163 -3.47 -30.92 9.20
CA ASP A 163 -3.56 -32.38 9.24
C ASP A 163 -3.14 -33.07 7.92
N ILE A 164 -1.93 -32.76 7.42
CA ILE A 164 -1.37 -33.40 6.22
C ILE A 164 -0.19 -34.30 6.62
N TYR A 165 -0.11 -35.52 6.07
CA TYR A 165 1.08 -36.36 6.17
C TYR A 165 2.30 -35.67 5.58
N ARG A 166 3.43 -35.62 6.30
CA ARG A 166 4.68 -35.03 5.78
C ARG A 166 5.13 -35.68 4.46
N GLU A 167 4.81 -36.95 4.25
CA GLU A 167 5.11 -37.70 3.03
C GLU A 167 4.33 -37.20 1.79
N ALA A 168 3.34 -36.32 1.95
CA ALA A 168 2.68 -35.64 0.84
C ALA A 168 3.64 -34.68 0.11
N PHE A 169 4.68 -34.19 0.79
CA PHE A 169 5.62 -33.20 0.29
C PHE A 169 6.97 -33.82 -0.11
N THR A 170 7.65 -33.19 -1.06
CA THR A 170 9.08 -33.45 -1.32
C THR A 170 9.95 -32.66 -0.32
N PRO A 171 11.21 -33.07 -0.09
CA PRO A 171 12.14 -32.29 0.74
C PRO A 171 12.27 -30.83 0.26
N GLU A 172 12.38 -30.62 -1.05
CA GLU A 172 12.48 -29.29 -1.66
C GLU A 172 11.23 -28.41 -1.38
N GLN A 173 10.03 -28.99 -1.36
CA GLN A 173 8.81 -28.25 -1.00
C GLN A 173 8.83 -27.79 0.47
N LEU A 174 9.36 -28.62 1.37
CA LEU A 174 9.51 -28.26 2.78
C LEU A 174 10.58 -27.17 2.95
N ASP A 175 11.72 -27.27 2.26
CA ASP A 175 12.78 -26.26 2.26
C ASP A 175 12.30 -24.92 1.69
N ASN A 176 11.52 -24.96 0.61
CA ASN A 176 10.89 -23.77 0.03
C ASN A 176 9.89 -23.15 1.00
N THR A 177 9.15 -23.95 1.77
CA THR A 177 8.22 -23.43 2.79
C THR A 177 8.97 -22.73 3.92
N VAL A 178 10.09 -23.29 4.38
CA VAL A 178 10.97 -22.62 5.36
C VAL A 178 11.51 -21.30 4.79
N SER A 179 11.99 -21.33 3.54
CA SER A 179 12.56 -20.15 2.89
C SER A 179 11.51 -19.06 2.62
N LEU A 180 10.27 -19.44 2.30
CA LEU A 180 9.14 -18.52 2.17
C LEU A 180 8.98 -17.68 3.45
N VAL A 181 9.03 -18.32 4.61
CA VAL A 181 8.89 -17.64 5.91
C VAL A 181 10.17 -16.87 6.27
N GLU A 182 11.31 -17.55 6.32
CA GLU A 182 12.55 -16.98 6.84
C GLU A 182 13.08 -15.83 5.98
N GLN A 183 13.01 -15.95 4.65
CA GLN A 183 13.68 -15.05 3.70
C GLN A 183 12.72 -14.16 2.93
N HIS A 184 11.50 -14.64 2.65
CA HIS A 184 10.49 -13.91 1.89
C HIS A 184 9.31 -13.46 2.75
N GLY A 185 9.46 -13.54 4.06
CA GLY A 185 8.55 -13.04 5.09
C GLY A 185 7.10 -13.50 4.97
N GLY A 186 6.88 -14.68 4.40
CA GLY A 186 5.57 -15.31 4.37
C GLY A 186 5.12 -15.79 5.75
N GLY A 187 3.84 -16.11 5.83
CA GLY A 187 3.20 -16.68 7.01
C GLY A 187 3.11 -18.20 6.94
N PHE A 188 3.28 -18.88 8.06
CA PHE A 188 3.02 -20.31 8.17
C PHE A 188 2.20 -20.65 9.43
N VAL A 189 1.19 -21.48 9.29
CA VAL A 189 0.49 -22.06 10.43
C VAL A 189 0.43 -23.58 10.33
N MET A 190 0.84 -24.24 11.40
CA MET A 190 0.58 -25.66 11.62
C MET A 190 -0.69 -25.79 12.45
N VAL A 191 -1.69 -26.49 11.90
CA VAL A 191 -2.94 -26.82 12.60
C VAL A 191 -2.89 -28.28 13.03
N GLY A 192 -3.36 -28.54 14.24
CA GLY A 192 -3.34 -29.84 14.89
C GLY A 192 -4.30 -30.84 14.27
N GLY A 193 -3.96 -32.11 14.44
CA GLY A 193 -4.66 -33.25 13.87
C GLY A 193 -3.86 -34.53 14.05
N SER A 194 -4.34 -35.63 13.48
CA SER A 194 -3.74 -36.97 13.65
C SER A 194 -2.36 -37.10 13.00
N THR A 195 -2.08 -36.27 12.01
CA THR A 195 -0.88 -36.26 11.17
C THR A 195 -0.12 -34.95 11.28
N ALA A 196 -0.43 -34.11 12.27
CA ALA A 196 0.25 -32.84 12.54
C ALA A 196 1.30 -32.95 13.65
N PHE A 197 2.14 -31.91 13.78
CA PHE A 197 3.14 -31.78 14.85
C PHE A 197 4.01 -33.04 15.01
N GLY A 198 4.25 -33.45 16.25
CA GLY A 198 5.01 -34.66 16.56
C GLY A 198 4.31 -35.93 16.09
N ALA A 199 2.97 -36.03 16.19
CA ALA A 199 2.21 -37.19 15.69
C ALA A 199 2.44 -37.44 14.19
N GLY A 200 2.53 -36.37 13.39
CA GLY A 200 2.92 -36.38 11.98
C GLY A 200 4.41 -36.59 11.69
N GLN A 201 5.23 -36.62 12.74
CA GLN A 201 6.69 -36.63 12.70
C GLN A 201 7.31 -35.41 12.01
N TYR A 202 6.66 -34.24 12.11
CA TYR A 202 7.21 -33.00 11.55
C TYR A 202 8.47 -32.51 12.27
N ASP A 203 8.70 -32.94 13.52
CA ASP A 203 9.95 -32.75 14.25
C ASP A 203 11.17 -33.40 13.56
N LYS A 204 10.94 -34.32 12.62
CA LYS A 204 11.98 -34.95 11.79
C LYS A 204 12.17 -34.25 10.44
N THR A 205 11.61 -33.05 10.26
CA THR A 205 11.67 -32.30 9.01
C THR A 205 12.16 -30.88 9.25
N VAL A 206 12.53 -30.17 8.17
CA VAL A 206 12.93 -28.76 8.25
C VAL A 206 11.81 -27.84 8.73
N ILE A 207 10.53 -28.26 8.63
CA ILE A 207 9.37 -27.52 9.14
C ILE A 207 9.41 -27.37 10.66
N ASP A 208 10.15 -28.21 11.39
CA ASP A 208 10.34 -28.03 12.84
C ASP A 208 10.84 -26.62 13.17
N LYS A 209 11.69 -26.04 12.32
CA LYS A 209 12.16 -24.65 12.48
C LYS A 209 11.02 -23.63 12.56
N LEU A 210 9.93 -23.87 11.82
CA LEU A 210 8.78 -22.98 11.74
C LEU A 210 7.77 -23.18 12.87
N MET A 211 7.85 -24.28 13.63
CA MET A 211 6.91 -24.55 14.71
C MET A 211 7.33 -23.80 15.98
N PRO A 212 6.54 -22.86 16.52
CA PRO A 212 6.86 -22.12 17.76
C PRO A 212 6.76 -22.97 19.04
N VAL A 213 6.66 -24.29 18.89
CA VAL A 213 6.53 -25.29 19.95
C VAL A 213 7.49 -26.44 19.70
N ASP A 214 8.08 -26.96 20.76
CA ASP A 214 8.88 -28.17 20.74
C ASP A 214 7.97 -29.40 20.85
N VAL A 215 8.15 -30.35 19.94
CA VAL A 215 7.37 -31.60 19.86
C VAL A 215 8.27 -32.84 19.72
N VAL A 216 9.57 -32.69 19.95
CA VAL A 216 10.56 -33.75 19.77
C VAL A 216 10.20 -34.95 20.63
N GLY A 217 10.10 -36.12 19.99
CA GLY A 217 9.78 -37.40 20.63
C GLY A 217 8.36 -37.52 21.19
N ASN A 218 7.55 -36.47 21.15
CA ASN A 218 6.17 -36.47 21.60
C ASN A 218 5.25 -36.82 20.44
N ARG A 219 4.43 -37.85 20.58
CA ARG A 219 3.53 -38.36 19.52
C ARG A 219 2.07 -38.38 19.97
N ASP A 220 1.81 -37.95 21.19
CA ASP A 220 0.53 -38.13 21.82
C ASP A 220 -0.46 -37.01 21.44
N SER A 221 -1.73 -37.35 21.55
CA SER A 221 -2.84 -36.41 21.43
C SER A 221 -3.84 -36.68 22.55
N GLU A 222 -4.65 -35.68 22.87
CA GLU A 222 -5.72 -35.81 23.85
C GLU A 222 -7.06 -35.57 23.19
N TRP A 223 -8.00 -36.48 23.46
CA TRP A 223 -9.38 -36.47 22.94
C TRP A 223 -10.35 -36.18 24.07
N ARG A 224 -10.22 -35.01 24.69
CA ARG A 224 -11.06 -34.58 25.80
C ARG A 224 -11.39 -33.11 25.66
N SER A 225 -12.61 -32.75 26.03
CA SER A 225 -13.05 -31.36 25.95
C SER A 225 -12.35 -30.48 26.98
N PHE A 226 -11.90 -29.30 26.57
CA PHE A 226 -11.25 -28.34 27.47
C PHE A 226 -11.57 -26.87 27.11
N LYS A 227 -11.36 -25.99 28.10
CA LYS A 227 -11.38 -24.54 27.94
C LYS A 227 -9.96 -23.98 27.94
N LEU A 228 -9.81 -22.78 27.40
CA LEU A 228 -8.52 -22.09 27.38
C LEU A 228 -8.29 -21.33 28.68
N ARG A 229 -7.01 -21.22 29.06
CA ARG A 229 -6.51 -20.18 29.95
C ARG A 229 -5.71 -19.21 29.09
N ILE A 230 -6.18 -17.98 28.98
CA ILE A 230 -5.54 -16.94 28.17
C ILE A 230 -4.67 -16.07 29.09
N PRO A 231 -3.36 -15.93 28.81
CA PRO A 231 -2.50 -14.97 29.50
C PRO A 231 -3.03 -13.54 29.37
N GLU A 232 -2.82 -12.70 30.37
CA GLU A 232 -3.40 -11.35 30.40
C GLU A 232 -2.90 -10.48 29.22
N GLU A 233 -1.62 -10.60 28.90
CA GLU A 233 -0.95 -9.89 27.81
C GLU A 233 -1.42 -10.38 26.42
N ALA A 234 -1.98 -11.59 26.34
CA ALA A 234 -2.43 -12.16 25.07
C ALA A 234 -3.70 -11.49 24.55
N TYR A 235 -4.54 -10.88 25.40
CA TYR A 235 -5.75 -10.18 24.96
C TYR A 235 -5.46 -8.98 24.05
N ASP A 236 -4.30 -8.34 24.22
CA ASP A 236 -3.89 -7.20 23.39
C ASP A 236 -3.37 -7.64 22.02
N HIS A 237 -3.00 -8.92 21.87
CA HIS A 237 -2.46 -9.46 20.62
C HIS A 237 -3.51 -9.38 19.49
N PRO A 238 -3.16 -8.94 18.27
CA PRO A 238 -4.12 -8.74 17.18
C PRO A 238 -4.99 -9.97 16.87
N ILE A 239 -4.43 -11.17 16.95
CA ILE A 239 -5.15 -12.43 16.73
C ILE A 239 -6.31 -12.61 17.71
N MET A 240 -6.16 -12.15 18.96
CA MET A 240 -7.14 -12.38 20.03
C MET A 240 -8.29 -11.36 20.00
N ARG A 241 -8.23 -10.32 19.16
CA ARG A 241 -9.24 -9.25 19.03
C ARG A 241 -10.43 -9.67 18.16
N VAL A 242 -11.26 -10.58 18.68
CA VAL A 242 -12.39 -11.15 17.93
C VAL A 242 -13.68 -10.31 17.99
N GLY A 243 -13.80 -9.40 18.97
CA GLY A 243 -14.92 -8.47 19.10
C GLY A 243 -14.56 -7.07 18.61
N LEU A 244 -15.57 -6.18 18.52
CA LEU A 244 -15.39 -4.79 18.08
C LEU A 244 -14.59 -3.95 19.07
N THR A 245 -14.57 -4.38 20.34
CA THR A 245 -13.83 -3.74 21.43
C THR A 245 -12.97 -4.75 22.18
N ALA A 246 -11.99 -4.26 22.95
CA ALA A 246 -11.16 -5.10 23.81
C ALA A 246 -12.00 -5.87 24.85
N ASP A 247 -12.96 -5.19 25.48
CA ASP A 247 -13.87 -5.80 26.45
C ASP A 247 -14.76 -6.88 25.83
N GLU A 248 -15.29 -6.64 24.63
CA GLU A 248 -16.06 -7.65 23.92
C GLU A 248 -15.20 -8.86 23.56
N SER A 249 -13.97 -8.65 23.09
CA SER A 249 -13.03 -9.74 22.79
C SER A 249 -12.73 -10.57 24.04
N ARG A 250 -12.52 -9.92 25.18
CA ARG A 250 -12.32 -10.60 26.47
C ARG A 250 -13.53 -11.42 26.88
N ARG A 251 -14.75 -10.87 26.78
CA ARG A 251 -15.99 -11.62 27.08
C ARG A 251 -16.22 -12.76 26.10
N ALA A 252 -15.92 -12.57 24.82
CA ALA A 252 -16.04 -13.60 23.80
C ALA A 252 -15.21 -14.83 24.20
N TRP A 253 -13.92 -14.64 24.54
CA TRP A 253 -13.06 -15.73 24.95
C TRP A 253 -13.44 -16.37 26.29
N ASN A 254 -13.87 -15.59 27.29
CA ASN A 254 -14.15 -16.14 28.62
C ASN A 254 -15.55 -16.75 28.75
N GLU A 255 -16.55 -16.18 28.07
CA GLU A 255 -17.95 -16.54 28.25
C GLU A 255 -18.54 -17.31 27.07
N LYS A 256 -18.08 -17.01 25.84
CA LYS A 256 -18.67 -17.56 24.60
C LYS A 256 -17.83 -18.65 23.97
N PHE A 257 -16.53 -18.71 24.25
CA PHE A 257 -15.64 -19.73 23.70
C PHE A 257 -16.16 -21.14 24.06
N PRO A 258 -16.51 -21.97 23.07
CA PRO A 258 -17.21 -23.21 23.32
C PRO A 258 -16.30 -24.31 23.86
N GLY A 259 -14.97 -24.17 23.75
CA GLY A 259 -14.02 -25.23 24.07
C GLY A 259 -13.56 -25.97 22.81
N PHE A 260 -12.45 -26.69 22.96
CA PHE A 260 -11.97 -27.67 21.97
C PHE A 260 -12.25 -29.09 22.45
N GLY A 261 -12.37 -30.04 21.53
CA GLY A 261 -12.56 -31.46 21.81
C GLY A 261 -11.27 -32.28 21.92
N GLY A 262 -10.12 -31.65 21.66
CA GLY A 262 -8.82 -32.29 21.72
C GLY A 262 -7.69 -31.42 21.20
N LEU A 263 -6.46 -31.92 21.30
CA LEU A 263 -5.24 -31.26 20.85
C LEU A 263 -4.10 -32.27 20.70
N ASN A 264 -3.10 -31.90 19.90
CA ASN A 264 -1.78 -32.54 19.94
C ASN A 264 -1.04 -32.12 21.22
N LEU A 265 -0.38 -33.09 21.87
CA LEU A 265 0.48 -32.79 23.01
C LEU A 265 1.83 -32.29 22.50
N VAL A 266 2.24 -31.13 23.02
CA VAL A 266 3.54 -30.51 22.74
C VAL A 266 4.33 -30.39 24.04
N ASN A 267 5.66 -30.34 23.94
CA ASN A 267 6.54 -30.29 25.10
C ASN A 267 6.50 -28.90 25.74
N ARG A 268 6.85 -27.86 24.99
CA ARG A 268 6.95 -26.48 25.49
C ARG A 268 7.00 -25.48 24.34
N LEU A 269 6.91 -24.19 24.65
CA LEU A 269 7.27 -23.12 23.71
C LEU A 269 8.75 -23.22 23.35
N LYS A 270 9.09 -22.92 22.09
CA LYS A 270 10.49 -22.67 21.70
C LYS A 270 10.95 -21.29 22.21
N PRO A 271 12.27 -21.07 22.39
CA PRO A 271 12.79 -19.75 22.73
C PRO A 271 12.34 -18.69 21.71
N GLY A 272 11.85 -17.55 22.19
CA GLY A 272 11.33 -16.46 21.36
C GLY A 272 9.86 -16.62 20.92
N ALA A 273 9.21 -17.76 21.21
CA ALA A 273 7.78 -17.92 20.98
C ALA A 273 6.94 -17.31 22.10
N VAL A 274 5.76 -16.82 21.74
CA VAL A 274 4.76 -16.25 22.65
C VAL A 274 3.52 -17.14 22.64
N SER A 275 3.03 -17.51 23.82
CA SER A 275 1.75 -18.22 23.94
C SER A 275 0.58 -17.23 23.96
N LEU A 276 -0.41 -17.46 23.10
CA LEU A 276 -1.67 -16.71 23.11
C LEU A 276 -2.78 -17.42 23.88
N ALA A 277 -2.71 -18.75 23.98
CA ALA A 277 -3.66 -19.53 24.77
C ALA A 277 -3.02 -20.83 25.27
N LEU A 278 -3.37 -21.19 26.50
CA LEU A 278 -2.92 -22.38 27.19
C LEU A 278 -4.11 -23.27 27.53
N HIS A 279 -3.86 -24.54 27.83
CA HIS A 279 -4.86 -25.45 28.32
C HIS A 279 -5.31 -25.05 29.74
N GLY A 280 -6.62 -25.05 30.00
CA GLY A 280 -7.18 -24.48 31.22
C GLY A 280 -6.78 -25.17 32.53
N ASN A 281 -6.52 -26.48 32.46
CA ASN A 281 -6.36 -27.33 33.65
C ASN A 281 -5.30 -28.44 33.51
N LYS A 282 -4.50 -28.45 32.43
CA LYS A 282 -3.51 -29.51 32.19
C LYS A 282 -2.14 -28.92 31.93
N SER A 283 -1.14 -29.56 32.52
CA SER A 283 0.27 -29.19 32.45
C SER A 283 1.13 -30.41 32.25
N ASN A 284 2.34 -30.20 31.76
CA ASN A 284 3.42 -31.17 31.75
C ASN A 284 4.60 -30.63 32.62
N GLN A 285 5.76 -31.28 32.56
CA GLN A 285 6.94 -30.89 33.32
C GLN A 285 7.48 -29.47 33.00
N TYR A 286 7.05 -28.87 31.90
CA TYR A 286 7.45 -27.53 31.46
C TYR A 286 6.37 -26.47 31.73
N GLY A 287 5.23 -26.85 32.32
CA GLY A 287 4.12 -25.97 32.64
C GLY A 287 2.84 -26.30 31.86
N PRO A 288 1.87 -25.37 31.81
CA PRO A 288 0.59 -25.58 31.14
C PRO A 288 0.76 -25.91 29.65
N LEU A 289 -0.07 -26.82 29.15
CA LEU A 289 0.00 -27.22 27.74
C LEU A 289 -0.31 -26.03 26.83
N VAL A 290 0.47 -25.89 25.77
CA VAL A 290 0.36 -24.79 24.81
C VAL A 290 -0.72 -25.11 23.78
N VAL A 291 -1.65 -24.18 23.57
CA VAL A 291 -2.74 -24.33 22.59
C VAL A 291 -2.49 -23.46 21.37
N PHE A 292 -2.27 -22.16 21.59
CA PHE A 292 -1.86 -21.23 20.54
C PHE A 292 -0.49 -20.67 20.87
N ALA A 293 0.43 -20.78 19.93
CA ALA A 293 1.73 -20.14 20.01
C ALA A 293 2.04 -19.41 18.72
N VAL A 294 2.71 -18.28 18.82
CA VAL A 294 3.15 -17.48 17.69
C VAL A 294 4.61 -17.12 17.85
N GLN A 295 5.30 -16.97 16.73
CA GLN A 295 6.69 -16.54 16.72
C GLN A 295 7.03 -15.85 15.40
N GLN A 296 7.84 -14.80 15.47
CA GLN A 296 8.49 -14.21 14.30
C GLN A 296 9.78 -14.98 14.01
N ILE A 297 9.92 -15.47 12.78
CA ILE A 297 11.03 -16.33 12.35
C ILE A 297 11.59 -15.76 11.05
N GLY A 298 12.85 -15.34 11.08
CA GLY A 298 13.46 -14.56 10.00
C GLY A 298 12.65 -13.30 9.71
N ARG A 299 12.24 -13.13 8.45
CA ARG A 299 11.41 -12.01 7.99
C ARG A 299 9.89 -12.27 8.08
N GLY A 300 9.49 -13.46 8.50
CA GLY A 300 8.10 -13.92 8.47
C GLY A 300 7.56 -14.30 9.83
N ARG A 301 6.33 -14.80 9.84
CA ARG A 301 5.59 -15.09 11.07
C ARG A 301 5.00 -16.48 11.03
N THR A 302 5.00 -17.12 12.19
CA THR A 302 4.53 -18.50 12.33
C THR A 302 3.56 -18.64 13.47
N MET A 303 2.67 -19.63 13.34
CA MET A 303 1.70 -19.99 14.37
C MET A 303 1.63 -21.52 14.51
N ALA A 304 1.57 -21.98 15.76
CA ALA A 304 1.11 -23.32 16.10
C ALA A 304 -0.30 -23.20 16.70
N PHE A 305 -1.24 -23.88 16.08
CA PHE A 305 -2.59 -24.08 16.60
C PHE A 305 -2.71 -25.58 16.91
N THR A 306 -2.53 -25.98 18.17
CA THR A 306 -2.37 -27.42 18.51
C THR A 306 -3.68 -28.19 18.57
N SER A 307 -4.82 -27.50 18.52
CA SER A 307 -6.13 -28.11 18.27
C SER A 307 -6.43 -28.14 16.76
N ASP A 308 -7.66 -28.37 16.36
CA ASP A 308 -8.06 -28.59 14.96
C ASP A 308 -9.01 -27.46 14.48
N THR A 309 -8.99 -27.19 13.17
CA THR A 309 -9.92 -26.28 12.47
C THR A 309 -11.21 -26.93 12.01
N THR A 310 -11.28 -28.26 12.05
CA THR A 310 -12.28 -29.05 11.33
C THR A 310 -13.12 -29.94 12.27
N PRO A 311 -14.12 -30.69 11.73
CA PRO A 311 -14.94 -31.60 12.51
C PRO A 311 -14.09 -32.65 13.24
N GLY A 312 -14.23 -32.69 14.56
CA GLY A 312 -13.34 -33.45 15.44
C GLY A 312 -13.03 -32.59 16.65
N TRP A 313 -11.75 -32.24 16.85
CA TRP A 313 -11.36 -31.38 17.97
C TRP A 313 -11.86 -29.93 17.81
N GLY A 314 -12.03 -29.45 16.57
CA GLY A 314 -12.45 -28.09 16.23
C GLY A 314 -13.96 -27.88 16.10
N ALA A 315 -14.77 -28.93 16.08
CA ALA A 315 -16.19 -28.87 15.68
C ALA A 315 -17.00 -27.81 16.43
N SER A 316 -16.75 -27.65 17.73
CA SER A 316 -17.44 -26.67 18.55
C SER A 316 -16.97 -25.25 18.30
N PHE A 317 -15.66 -25.08 18.11
CA PHE A 317 -15.04 -23.80 17.80
C PHE A 317 -15.52 -23.26 16.45
N GLU A 318 -15.56 -24.11 15.42
CA GLU A 318 -16.05 -23.79 14.08
C GLU A 318 -17.52 -23.36 14.06
N SER A 319 -18.40 -24.04 14.83
CA SER A 319 -19.86 -23.89 14.69
C SER A 319 -20.54 -23.06 15.78
N ARG A 320 -19.86 -22.80 16.91
CA ARG A 320 -20.49 -22.18 18.10
C ARG A 320 -19.71 -21.02 18.69
N PHE A 321 -18.57 -20.63 18.14
CA PHE A 321 -17.82 -19.48 18.63
C PHE A 321 -18.28 -18.17 17.94
N GLY A 322 -19.30 -17.55 18.53
CA GLY A 322 -19.93 -16.36 17.99
C GLY A 322 -21.01 -15.79 18.91
N THR A 323 -21.89 -14.99 18.33
CA THR A 323 -23.04 -14.38 19.02
C THR A 323 -24.31 -15.21 18.82
N SER A 324 -25.41 -14.79 19.43
CA SER A 324 -26.73 -15.43 19.21
C SER A 324 -27.25 -15.25 17.79
N THR A 325 -26.90 -14.13 17.14
CA THR A 325 -27.31 -13.81 15.76
C THR A 325 -26.33 -14.35 14.71
N ASP A 326 -25.06 -14.52 15.08
CA ASP A 326 -24.00 -15.03 14.21
C ASP A 326 -23.13 -16.04 14.96
N ARG A 327 -23.52 -17.32 14.89
CA ARG A 327 -23.01 -18.39 15.76
C ARG A 327 -21.52 -18.71 15.58
N ASN A 328 -20.91 -18.30 14.47
CA ASN A 328 -19.48 -18.49 14.19
C ASN A 328 -18.74 -17.19 13.85
N GLY A 329 -19.30 -16.02 14.16
CA GLY A 329 -18.68 -14.73 13.85
C GLY A 329 -17.29 -14.55 14.46
N TYR A 330 -17.10 -14.94 15.73
CA TYR A 330 -15.80 -14.83 16.42
C TYR A 330 -14.77 -15.84 15.88
N TYR A 331 -15.20 -17.03 15.44
CA TYR A 331 -14.33 -17.97 14.72
C TYR A 331 -13.79 -17.35 13.42
N ARG A 332 -14.67 -16.73 12.62
CA ARG A 332 -14.25 -16.09 11.36
C ARG A 332 -13.29 -14.94 11.62
N GLN A 333 -13.61 -14.08 12.59
CA GLN A 333 -12.73 -12.97 12.97
C GLN A 333 -11.37 -13.44 13.48
N PHE A 334 -11.31 -14.52 14.27
CA PHE A 334 -10.06 -15.10 14.75
C PHE A 334 -9.15 -15.51 13.58
N TRP A 335 -9.68 -16.26 12.61
CA TRP A 335 -8.90 -16.70 11.46
C TRP A 335 -8.51 -15.55 10.55
N ASN A 336 -9.40 -14.58 10.32
CA ASN A 336 -9.06 -13.38 9.55
C ASN A 336 -7.92 -12.59 10.22
N ASN A 337 -7.98 -12.42 11.53
CA ASN A 337 -6.90 -11.77 12.29
C ASN A 337 -5.60 -12.58 12.25
N ALA A 338 -5.67 -13.91 12.38
CA ALA A 338 -4.51 -14.79 12.30
C ALA A 338 -3.81 -14.70 10.94
N ILE A 339 -4.57 -14.78 9.85
CA ILE A 339 -4.02 -14.69 8.50
C ILE A 339 -3.46 -13.29 8.21
N ARG A 340 -4.15 -12.21 8.60
CA ARG A 340 -3.61 -10.85 8.48
C ARG A 340 -2.33 -10.65 9.29
N TRP A 341 -2.28 -11.21 10.50
CA TRP A 341 -1.09 -11.15 11.33
C TRP A 341 0.07 -11.92 10.72
N LEU A 342 -0.18 -13.12 10.18
CA LEU A 342 0.81 -13.96 9.50
C LEU A 342 1.30 -13.36 8.18
N ALA A 343 0.43 -12.66 7.44
CA ALA A 343 0.73 -12.04 6.15
C ALA A 343 1.35 -10.64 6.28
N ALA A 344 1.44 -10.05 7.47
CA ALA A 344 1.75 -8.64 7.66
C ALA A 344 3.03 -8.19 6.91
N ASP A 345 4.10 -8.98 7.00
CA ASP A 345 5.39 -8.65 6.36
C ASP A 345 5.34 -8.78 4.82
N ARG A 346 4.45 -9.63 4.28
CA ARG A 346 4.16 -9.72 2.84
C ARG A 346 3.32 -8.55 2.36
N ILE A 347 2.25 -8.22 3.09
CA ILE A 347 1.37 -7.10 2.80
C ILE A 347 2.19 -5.82 2.74
N GLN A 348 3.08 -5.61 3.70
CA GLN A 348 3.94 -4.42 3.73
C GLN A 348 4.86 -4.33 2.50
N ARG A 349 5.44 -5.46 2.05
CA ARG A 349 6.24 -5.50 0.83
C ARG A 349 5.41 -5.31 -0.44
N LYS A 350 4.22 -5.91 -0.53
CA LYS A 350 3.29 -5.68 -1.64
C LYS A 350 2.80 -4.23 -1.68
N ALA A 351 2.60 -3.60 -0.53
CA ALA A 351 2.26 -2.17 -0.43
C ALA A 351 3.43 -1.25 -0.80
N GLY A 352 4.62 -1.83 -1.05
CA GLY A 352 5.88 -1.22 -1.46
C GLY A 352 6.49 -0.29 -0.42
N GLU A 353 7.79 -0.43 -0.21
CA GLU A 353 8.48 0.25 0.90
C GLU A 353 8.72 1.74 0.67
N ILE A 354 8.55 2.21 -0.58
CA ILE A 354 8.81 3.60 -0.99
C ILE A 354 7.52 4.21 -1.56
N ARG A 355 7.23 5.45 -1.17
CA ARG A 355 6.18 6.29 -1.75
C ARG A 355 6.80 7.56 -2.31
N ILE A 356 6.42 7.94 -3.53
CA ILE A 356 6.82 9.20 -4.16
C ILE A 356 5.58 10.07 -4.27
N GLY A 357 5.57 11.18 -3.52
CA GLY A 357 4.53 12.20 -3.53
C GLY A 357 4.99 13.44 -4.27
N PHE A 358 4.05 14.10 -4.95
CA PHE A 358 4.21 15.43 -5.54
C PHE A 358 2.84 16.12 -5.55
N PRO A 359 2.77 17.46 -5.67
CA PRO A 359 1.49 18.19 -5.68
C PRO A 359 0.56 17.68 -6.78
N VAL A 360 -0.71 17.44 -6.42
CA VAL A 360 -1.74 17.00 -7.36
C VAL A 360 -2.15 18.19 -8.23
N GLY A 361 -1.85 18.13 -9.53
CA GLY A 361 -2.22 19.16 -10.49
C GLY A 361 -1.44 19.03 -11.80
N PRO A 362 -1.84 19.77 -12.86
CA PRO A 362 -1.04 19.85 -14.07
C PRO A 362 0.30 20.51 -13.78
N VAL A 363 1.39 19.88 -14.21
CA VAL A 363 2.74 20.46 -14.15
C VAL A 363 3.04 21.12 -15.48
N HIS A 364 3.43 22.39 -15.47
CA HIS A 364 3.78 23.10 -16.68
C HIS A 364 5.30 23.14 -16.91
N ILE A 365 5.69 23.23 -18.18
CA ILE A 365 7.09 23.48 -18.54
C ILE A 365 7.62 24.75 -17.84
N GLY A 366 8.83 24.65 -17.28
CA GLY A 366 9.51 25.70 -16.51
C GLY A 366 9.18 25.71 -15.01
N GLU A 367 8.21 24.92 -14.54
CA GLU A 367 7.89 24.83 -13.11
C GLU A 367 8.90 23.97 -12.35
N THR A 368 9.19 24.39 -11.11
CA THR A 368 9.92 23.55 -10.15
C THR A 368 8.93 22.65 -9.43
N VAL A 369 9.06 21.34 -9.61
CA VAL A 369 8.18 20.33 -9.00
C VAL A 369 8.80 19.85 -7.69
N PRO A 370 8.19 20.14 -6.52
CA PRO A 370 8.63 19.56 -5.26
C PRO A 370 8.20 18.10 -5.16
N LEU A 371 9.09 17.26 -4.64
CA LEU A 371 8.90 15.82 -4.45
C LEU A 371 9.13 15.46 -3.00
N THR A 372 8.30 14.55 -2.47
CA THR A 372 8.48 13.92 -1.17
C THR A 372 8.64 12.42 -1.38
N VAL A 373 9.73 11.83 -0.90
CA VAL A 373 9.95 10.39 -0.94
C VAL A 373 9.91 9.85 0.49
N THR A 374 8.95 8.98 0.80
CA THR A 374 8.78 8.41 2.14
C THR A 374 9.12 6.93 2.11
N THR A 375 9.87 6.47 3.11
CA THR A 375 10.12 5.04 3.34
C THR A 375 9.24 4.52 4.48
N LEU A 376 8.50 3.43 4.27
CA LEU A 376 7.59 2.85 5.29
C LEU A 376 8.34 2.12 6.41
N SER A 377 9.60 1.77 6.19
CA SER A 377 10.49 1.16 7.19
C SER A 377 11.88 1.74 7.03
N PRO A 378 12.15 2.88 7.70
CA PRO A 378 13.43 3.56 7.61
C PRO A 378 14.54 2.65 8.14
N ASP A 379 15.51 2.36 7.30
CA ASP A 379 16.71 1.59 7.63
C ASP A 379 17.92 2.52 7.49
N PRO A 380 18.65 2.79 8.59
CA PRO A 380 19.82 3.67 8.56
C PRO A 380 20.95 3.20 7.63
N ALA A 381 21.00 1.90 7.32
CA ALA A 381 22.01 1.33 6.43
C ALA A 381 21.58 1.31 4.95
N ALA A 382 20.31 1.58 4.65
CA ALA A 382 19.79 1.54 3.30
C ALA A 382 20.11 2.83 2.54
N LYS A 383 20.57 2.69 1.28
CA LYS A 383 20.84 3.83 0.41
C LYS A 383 19.65 4.07 -0.51
N LEU A 384 18.96 5.20 -0.32
CA LEU A 384 17.89 5.66 -1.20
C LEU A 384 18.47 6.53 -2.32
N THR A 385 18.08 6.24 -3.56
CA THR A 385 18.39 7.07 -4.73
C THR A 385 17.11 7.39 -5.48
N LEU A 386 17.05 8.57 -6.11
CA LEU A 386 15.92 9.01 -6.91
C LEU A 386 16.42 9.41 -8.30
N LYS A 387 15.85 8.81 -9.35
CA LYS A 387 16.16 9.13 -10.74
C LYS A 387 14.94 9.73 -11.44
N LEU A 388 15.20 10.75 -12.25
CA LEU A 388 14.28 11.32 -13.21
C LEU A 388 14.63 10.78 -14.61
N VAL A 389 13.69 10.08 -15.23
CA VAL A 389 13.76 9.69 -16.64
C VAL A 389 12.89 10.65 -17.44
N ARG A 390 13.52 11.42 -18.33
CA ARG A 390 12.85 12.40 -19.19
C ARG A 390 12.17 11.73 -20.40
N PRO A 391 11.27 12.44 -21.12
CA PRO A 391 10.62 11.93 -22.32
C PRO A 391 11.58 11.45 -23.41
N ASP A 392 12.75 12.09 -23.53
CA ASP A 392 13.84 11.74 -24.45
C ASP A 392 14.68 10.52 -24.00
N ARG A 393 14.30 9.89 -22.87
CA ARG A 393 14.99 8.78 -22.20
C ARG A 393 16.33 9.15 -21.56
N THR A 394 16.67 10.43 -21.46
CA THR A 394 17.80 10.85 -20.63
C THR A 394 17.46 10.65 -19.16
N GLU A 395 18.44 10.17 -18.39
CA GLU A 395 18.32 9.97 -16.95
C GLU A 395 19.11 11.04 -16.20
N ALA A 396 18.56 11.54 -15.10
CA ALA A 396 19.26 12.38 -14.15
C ALA A 396 18.99 11.89 -12.72
N GLU A 397 20.03 11.80 -11.91
CA GLU A 397 19.88 11.53 -10.47
C GLU A 397 19.49 12.84 -9.77
N LEU A 398 18.42 12.78 -8.96
CA LEU A 398 17.95 13.93 -8.19
C LEU A 398 18.53 13.87 -6.78
N PRO A 399 19.13 14.98 -6.27
CA PRO A 399 19.63 15.03 -4.91
C PRO A 399 18.46 14.89 -3.92
N LEU A 400 18.65 14.04 -2.91
CA LEU A 400 17.70 13.83 -1.82
C LEU A 400 18.22 14.51 -0.56
N GLU A 401 17.40 15.37 0.04
CA GLU A 401 17.67 15.98 1.34
C GLU A 401 16.81 15.31 2.41
N SER A 402 17.42 14.90 3.52
CA SER A 402 16.69 14.27 4.63
C SER A 402 15.82 15.29 5.35
N SER A 403 14.51 15.02 5.47
CA SER A 403 13.63 15.80 6.34
C SER A 403 13.78 15.33 7.80
N LEU A 404 13.91 16.27 8.73
CA LEU A 404 14.34 16.01 10.12
C LEU A 404 13.34 15.24 11.00
N SER A 405 12.20 14.74 10.50
CA SER A 405 11.11 14.27 11.39
C SER A 405 10.49 12.88 11.15
N ASP A 406 10.75 12.13 10.08
CA ASP A 406 9.91 10.94 9.78
C ASP A 406 10.47 9.90 8.78
N GLY A 407 11.76 9.95 8.42
CA GLY A 407 12.28 9.06 7.36
C GLY A 407 11.75 9.40 5.96
N SER A 408 11.29 10.65 5.77
CA SER A 408 11.01 11.25 4.48
C SER A 408 12.21 12.04 3.94
N PHE A 409 12.28 12.11 2.62
CA PHE A 409 13.28 12.84 1.86
C PHE A 409 12.58 13.83 0.96
N VAL A 410 13.18 14.99 0.76
CA VAL A 410 12.70 16.01 -0.16
C VAL A 410 13.64 16.08 -1.36
N ALA A 411 13.06 16.21 -2.55
CA ALA A 411 13.77 16.51 -3.78
C ALA A 411 12.96 17.50 -4.59
N SER A 412 13.56 18.08 -5.63
CA SER A 412 12.82 18.82 -6.64
C SER A 412 13.51 18.70 -7.99
N PHE A 413 12.77 18.96 -9.06
CA PHE A 413 13.34 19.10 -10.39
C PHE A 413 12.61 20.20 -11.16
N VAL A 414 13.30 20.79 -12.15
CA VAL A 414 12.70 21.76 -13.07
C VAL A 414 12.17 21.02 -14.30
N ALA A 415 10.92 21.28 -14.65
CA ALA A 415 10.25 20.66 -15.78
C ALA A 415 10.71 21.30 -17.12
N GLU A 416 11.86 20.86 -17.65
CA GLU A 416 12.50 21.48 -18.83
C GLU A 416 11.90 21.03 -20.18
N GLN A 417 11.25 19.86 -20.21
CA GLN A 417 10.69 19.26 -21.42
C GLN A 417 9.19 18.99 -21.22
N THR A 418 8.41 18.97 -22.30
CA THR A 418 7.02 18.52 -22.24
C THR A 418 6.93 17.00 -22.42
N GLY A 419 5.96 16.38 -21.76
CA GLY A 419 5.66 14.96 -21.83
C GLY A 419 5.86 14.21 -20.52
N ALA A 420 5.81 12.89 -20.63
CA ALA A 420 5.90 11.95 -19.51
C ALA A 420 7.30 11.90 -18.91
N HIS A 421 7.45 12.42 -17.70
CA HIS A 421 8.62 12.25 -16.86
C HIS A 421 8.38 11.12 -15.86
N ARG A 422 9.30 10.16 -15.78
CA ARG A 422 9.18 9.03 -14.86
C ARG A 422 10.16 9.20 -13.71
N LEU A 423 9.64 9.24 -12.50
CA LEU A 423 10.42 9.17 -11.28
C LEU A 423 10.62 7.71 -10.89
N VAL A 424 11.87 7.34 -10.59
CA VAL A 424 12.25 5.99 -10.18
C VAL A 424 13.05 6.12 -8.88
N ALA A 425 12.43 5.78 -7.76
CA ALA A 425 13.12 5.67 -6.49
C ALA A 425 13.61 4.24 -6.29
N HIS A 426 14.86 4.08 -5.87
CA HIS A 426 15.48 2.79 -5.58
C HIS A 426 16.05 2.80 -4.17
N LEU A 427 15.70 1.79 -3.38
CA LEU A 427 16.21 1.59 -2.03
C LEU A 427 17.10 0.35 -2.03
N ALA A 428 18.42 0.56 -1.95
CA ALA A 428 19.38 -0.52 -1.86
C ALA A 428 19.46 -1.03 -0.42
N LYS A 429 19.02 -2.27 -0.19
CA LYS A 429 19.07 -2.96 1.11
C LYS A 429 19.90 -4.23 1.04
N ALA A 430 20.54 -4.59 2.16
CA ALA A 430 21.28 -5.84 2.27
C ALA A 430 20.34 -7.05 2.13
N GLY A 431 20.51 -7.83 1.06
CA GLY A 431 19.70 -9.02 0.77
C GLY A 431 18.33 -8.74 0.13
N ASP A 432 18.07 -7.52 -0.35
CA ASP A 432 16.96 -7.20 -1.25
C ASP A 432 17.35 -6.02 -2.15
N GLU A 433 17.85 -6.32 -3.35
CA GLU A 433 18.39 -5.31 -4.27
C GLU A 433 17.32 -4.64 -5.15
N ASN A 434 16.05 -5.08 -5.09
CA ASN A 434 15.02 -4.69 -6.07
C ASN A 434 13.81 -3.95 -5.49
N VAL A 435 14.01 -3.10 -4.47
CA VAL A 435 12.94 -2.26 -3.93
C VAL A 435 12.86 -0.95 -4.74
N PHE A 436 11.84 -0.84 -5.59
CA PHE A 436 11.61 0.34 -6.41
C PHE A 436 10.19 0.91 -6.25
N ALA A 437 10.07 2.24 -6.34
CA ALA A 437 8.80 2.90 -6.60
C ALA A 437 8.90 3.73 -7.88
N ARG A 438 7.82 3.75 -8.64
CA ARG A 438 7.72 4.49 -9.89
C ARG A 438 6.55 5.45 -9.83
N GLN A 439 6.74 6.65 -10.36
CA GLN A 439 5.68 7.65 -10.46
C GLN A 439 5.78 8.41 -11.78
N LEU A 440 4.64 8.76 -12.37
CA LEU A 440 4.58 9.57 -13.59
C LEU A 440 4.26 11.03 -13.26
N VAL A 441 5.00 11.95 -13.84
CA VAL A 441 4.69 13.37 -13.88
C VAL A 441 4.50 13.75 -15.35
N ASP A 442 3.28 14.08 -15.76
CA ASP A 442 3.01 14.57 -17.12
C ASP A 442 3.21 16.09 -17.15
N VAL A 443 4.24 16.52 -17.88
CA VAL A 443 4.54 17.95 -18.04
C VAL A 443 3.86 18.45 -19.31
N ILE A 444 2.98 19.44 -19.18
CA ILE A 444 2.25 20.03 -20.29
C ILE A 444 2.84 21.38 -20.69
N PRO A 445 2.64 21.84 -21.94
CA PRO A 445 3.01 23.19 -22.34
C PRO A 445 2.40 24.24 -21.41
N ASN A 446 3.14 25.32 -21.16
CA ASN A 446 2.64 26.44 -20.38
C ASN A 446 1.77 27.33 -21.26
N GLN A 447 0.50 26.93 -21.42
CA GLN A 447 -0.52 27.69 -22.13
C GLN A 447 -1.43 28.46 -21.16
N ARG A 448 -0.95 28.85 -19.97
CA ARG A 448 -1.78 29.56 -18.97
C ARG A 448 -2.45 30.82 -19.54
N GLU A 449 -1.79 31.51 -20.47
CA GLU A 449 -2.36 32.67 -21.19
C GLU A 449 -3.53 32.29 -22.12
N LEU A 450 -3.54 31.07 -22.67
CA LEU A 450 -4.61 30.54 -23.50
C LEU A 450 -5.66 29.77 -22.68
N ALA A 451 -5.35 29.38 -21.44
CA ALA A 451 -6.28 28.69 -20.55
C ALA A 451 -7.54 29.52 -20.27
N SER A 452 -7.40 30.86 -20.23
CA SER A 452 -8.53 31.79 -20.24
C SER A 452 -8.32 32.92 -21.24
N ILE A 453 -8.81 32.72 -22.47
CA ILE A 453 -8.85 33.77 -23.51
C ILE A 453 -9.96 34.81 -23.23
N ARG A 454 -10.74 34.64 -22.15
CA ARG A 454 -11.79 35.59 -21.76
C ARG A 454 -11.17 36.79 -21.07
N ALA A 455 -11.56 37.99 -21.51
CA ALA A 455 -11.31 39.19 -20.74
C ALA A 455 -12.04 39.08 -19.39
N ASN A 456 -11.29 39.18 -18.29
CA ASN A 456 -11.87 39.21 -16.95
C ASN A 456 -12.50 40.59 -16.70
N HIS A 457 -13.72 40.79 -17.18
CA HIS A 457 -14.42 42.07 -17.10
C HIS A 457 -14.59 42.57 -15.67
N GLU A 458 -14.77 41.66 -14.71
CA GLU A 458 -14.92 42.01 -13.29
C GLU A 458 -13.61 42.57 -12.71
N LEU A 459 -12.48 41.91 -13.00
CA LEU A 459 -11.16 42.42 -12.65
C LEU A 459 -10.86 43.76 -13.34
N LEU A 460 -11.18 43.88 -14.63
CA LEU A 460 -10.97 45.12 -15.38
C LEU A 460 -11.83 46.28 -14.85
N GLN A 461 -13.07 46.01 -14.44
CA GLN A 461 -13.96 46.99 -13.85
C GLN A 461 -13.50 47.41 -12.45
N SER A 462 -13.02 46.47 -11.62
CA SER A 462 -12.50 46.79 -10.29
C SER A 462 -11.19 47.57 -10.35
N LEU A 463 -10.30 47.23 -11.29
CA LEU A 463 -9.10 48.01 -11.60
C LEU A 463 -9.47 49.45 -12.00
N ALA A 464 -10.38 49.61 -12.97
CA ALA A 464 -10.83 50.93 -13.40
C ALA A 464 -11.40 51.76 -12.24
N ALA A 465 -12.25 51.16 -11.40
CA ALA A 465 -12.81 51.83 -10.22
C ALA A 465 -11.73 52.26 -9.22
N THR A 466 -10.69 51.46 -9.03
CA THR A 466 -9.62 51.72 -8.04
C THR A 466 -8.59 52.73 -8.54
N THR A 467 -8.27 52.72 -9.83
CA THR A 467 -7.27 53.62 -10.43
C THR A 467 -7.87 54.92 -10.96
N GLY A 468 -9.20 55.08 -10.88
CA GLY A 468 -9.93 56.20 -11.48
C GLY A 468 -10.06 56.10 -13.01
N GLY A 469 -9.75 54.94 -13.58
CA GLY A 469 -9.92 54.64 -15.00
C GLY A 469 -11.38 54.42 -15.43
N ARG A 470 -11.58 54.17 -16.72
CA ARG A 470 -12.90 53.86 -17.31
C ARG A 470 -12.87 52.48 -17.98
N PHE A 471 -13.94 51.71 -17.80
CA PHE A 471 -14.12 50.39 -18.42
C PHE A 471 -15.33 50.43 -19.35
N ALA A 472 -15.20 49.92 -20.58
CA ALA A 472 -16.33 49.72 -21.48
C ALA A 472 -16.18 48.44 -22.31
N VAL A 473 -17.32 47.91 -22.74
CA VAL A 473 -17.44 46.70 -23.56
C VAL A 473 -18.41 46.98 -24.71
N GLY A 474 -18.18 46.39 -25.89
CA GLY A 474 -19.09 46.50 -27.03
C GLY A 474 -19.08 47.89 -27.68
N PRO A 475 -20.23 48.50 -28.03
CA PRO A 475 -20.28 49.79 -28.75
C PRO A 475 -19.60 50.95 -28.01
N GLY A 476 -19.53 50.90 -26.67
CA GLY A 476 -18.84 51.90 -25.84
C GLY A 476 -17.31 51.89 -26.01
N GLN A 477 -16.74 50.85 -26.61
CA GLN A 477 -15.30 50.76 -26.89
C GLN A 477 -14.84 51.79 -27.93
N LEU A 478 -15.71 52.13 -28.89
CA LEU A 478 -15.45 53.15 -29.91
C LEU A 478 -15.41 54.57 -29.32
N LEU A 479 -16.21 54.82 -28.27
CA LEU A 479 -16.21 56.10 -27.54
C LEU A 479 -14.90 56.29 -26.75
N LEU A 480 -14.42 55.24 -26.09
CA LEU A 480 -13.12 55.25 -25.40
C LEU A 480 -11.93 55.37 -26.36
N ALA A 481 -12.00 54.73 -27.53
CA ALA A 481 -10.95 54.85 -28.55
C ALA A 481 -10.78 56.30 -29.05
N GLY A 482 -11.87 57.08 -29.11
CA GLY A 482 -11.83 58.51 -29.42
C GLY A 482 -11.18 59.36 -28.32
N GLU A 483 -11.39 59.01 -27.04
CA GLU A 483 -10.76 59.69 -25.90
C GLU A 483 -9.27 59.33 -25.73
N LEU A 484 -8.85 58.15 -26.20
CA LEU A 484 -7.46 57.68 -26.14
C LEU A 484 -6.53 58.38 -27.15
N GLY A 485 -7.07 58.93 -28.24
CA GLY A 485 -6.29 59.56 -29.31
C GLY A 485 -5.50 60.81 -28.89
N ASP A 486 -5.90 61.46 -27.79
CA ASP A 486 -5.29 62.69 -27.25
C ASP A 486 -4.43 62.47 -25.99
N LEU A 487 -4.30 61.21 -25.53
CA LEU A 487 -3.50 60.91 -24.36
C LEU A 487 -2.02 60.81 -24.74
N GLN A 488 -1.26 61.87 -24.49
CA GLN A 488 0.19 61.78 -24.47
C GLN A 488 0.59 60.81 -23.36
N ALA A 489 1.20 59.68 -23.74
CA ALA A 489 1.74 58.72 -22.79
C ALA A 489 2.77 59.43 -21.90
N GLN A 490 2.40 59.72 -20.65
CA GLN A 490 3.34 60.17 -19.64
C GLN A 490 4.15 58.96 -19.21
N PHE A 491 5.31 58.78 -19.84
CA PHE A 491 6.31 57.85 -19.33
C PHE A 491 6.84 58.40 -18.01
N VAL A 492 6.51 57.74 -16.91
CA VAL A 492 7.18 57.99 -15.63
C VAL A 492 8.52 57.27 -15.69
N GLU A 493 9.53 57.98 -16.16
CA GLU A 493 10.91 57.51 -16.12
C GLU A 493 11.40 57.61 -14.66
N TYR A 494 11.49 56.47 -13.97
CA TYR A 494 12.12 56.41 -12.66
C TYR A 494 13.62 56.63 -12.82
N ARG A 495 14.05 57.87 -12.63
CA ARG A 495 15.47 58.24 -12.62
C ARG A 495 15.96 58.19 -11.18
N GLU A 496 16.59 57.09 -10.80
CA GLU A 496 17.38 57.04 -9.55
C GLU A 496 18.55 58.01 -9.70
N SER A 497 18.46 59.18 -9.06
CA SER A 497 19.58 60.10 -8.95
C SER A 497 20.27 59.84 -7.61
N SER A 498 21.53 59.41 -7.66
CA SER A 498 22.36 59.28 -6.46
C SER A 498 22.45 60.65 -5.79
N THR A 499 21.98 60.76 -4.55
CA THR A 499 22.08 62.01 -3.79
C THR A 499 23.53 62.32 -3.44
N TRP A 500 24.42 61.32 -3.41
CA TRP A 500 25.84 61.46 -3.06
C TRP A 500 26.68 62.22 -4.08
N ASP A 501 26.28 62.27 -5.36
CA ASP A 501 27.04 62.95 -6.42
C ASP A 501 26.82 64.46 -6.49
N ARG A 502 26.07 65.03 -5.53
CA ARG A 502 25.83 66.48 -5.50
C ARG A 502 27.03 67.19 -4.87
N TRP A 503 27.74 68.00 -5.66
CA TRP A 503 28.93 68.77 -5.26
C TRP A 503 28.77 69.55 -3.94
N TRP A 504 27.56 70.05 -3.65
CA TRP A 504 27.29 70.79 -2.41
C TRP A 504 27.31 69.89 -1.16
N LEU A 505 26.96 68.59 -1.27
CA LEU A 505 27.08 67.65 -0.15
C LEU A 505 28.55 67.36 0.17
N MET A 506 29.42 67.29 -0.86
CA MET A 506 30.86 67.18 -0.65
C MET A 506 31.45 68.42 0.04
N LEU A 507 31.01 69.62 -0.35
CA LEU A 507 31.41 70.86 0.35
C LEU A 507 30.93 70.88 1.80
N LEU A 508 29.71 70.43 2.05
CA LEU A 508 29.13 70.40 3.39
C LEU A 508 29.85 69.38 4.29
N LEU A 509 30.20 68.21 3.74
CA LEU A 509 31.01 67.21 4.43
C LEU A 509 32.44 67.72 4.71
N ALA A 510 33.08 68.37 3.73
CA ALA A 510 34.39 68.99 3.88
C ALA A 510 34.36 70.14 4.89
N ALA A 511 33.28 70.92 4.95
CA ALA A 511 33.08 71.97 5.95
C ALA A 511 32.96 71.36 7.35
N PHE A 512 32.19 70.29 7.54
CA PHE A 512 32.10 69.61 8.84
C PHE A 512 33.43 69.01 9.26
N LEU A 513 34.13 68.30 8.38
CA LEU A 513 35.47 67.75 8.65
C LEU A 513 36.50 68.85 8.92
N GLY A 514 36.47 69.95 8.16
CA GLY A 514 37.34 71.10 8.37
C GLY A 514 37.06 71.82 9.69
N THR A 515 35.78 71.91 10.08
CA THR A 515 35.36 72.49 11.36
C THR A 515 35.79 71.57 12.51
N GLU A 516 35.57 70.27 12.38
CA GLU A 516 36.03 69.27 13.36
C GLU A 516 37.55 69.32 13.52
N TRP A 517 38.30 69.32 12.41
CA TRP A 517 39.75 69.41 12.44
C TRP A 517 40.23 70.72 13.09
N SER A 518 39.60 71.85 12.75
CA SER A 518 39.95 73.16 13.34
C SER A 518 39.66 73.20 14.84
N LEU A 519 38.53 72.63 15.27
CA LEU A 519 38.19 72.49 16.69
C LEU A 519 39.15 71.54 17.41
N ARG A 520 39.48 70.38 16.82
CA ARG A 520 40.47 69.43 17.37
C ARG A 520 41.85 70.06 17.52
N ARG A 521 42.28 70.84 16.52
CA ARG A 521 43.55 71.57 16.57
C ARG A 521 43.54 72.68 17.64
N GLY A 522 42.41 73.38 17.79
CA GLY A 522 42.23 74.39 18.83
C GLY A 522 42.16 73.82 20.25
N TRP A 523 41.70 72.58 20.41
CA TRP A 523 41.60 71.87 21.69
C TRP A 523 42.77 70.92 21.99
N GLY A 524 43.81 70.89 21.14
CA GLY A 524 45.05 70.13 21.38
C GLY A 524 44.94 68.61 21.24
N LEU A 525 43.97 68.12 20.45
CA LEU A 525 43.68 66.69 20.24
C LEU A 525 44.06 66.19 18.83
N ALA A 526 44.94 66.90 18.12
CA ALA A 526 45.39 66.56 16.77
C ALA A 526 46.90 66.34 16.70
#